data_AF-A0A527GQV4-F1
#
_entry.id   AF-A0A527GQV4-F1
#
_cell.length_a   1.000
_cell.length_b   1.000
_cell.length_c   1.000
_cell.angle_alpha   90.00
_cell.angle_beta   90.00
_cell.angle_gamma   90.00
#
_symmetry.space_group_name_H-M   'P 1'
#
loop_
_entity.id
_entity.type
_entity.pdbx_description
1 polymer ?
#
loop_
_entity_poly.entity_id
_entity_poly.type
_entity_poly.pdbx_seq_one_letter_code
_entity_poly.pdbx_strand_id
1 'polypeptide(L)'
;MKTGGLTSAAALLALTLAGCAALGGKPAPLDTFELSAPSVDAHGHSRRQILIAQPSALKALDSQNIVIKPSDRSIQYLKGAQWADRLPLIVQARLAETFQRSGSFAG
;
A
#
# COMPACT_ATOMS: atom_id res chain seq x y z
N MET A 1 -40.43 41.45 14.22
CA MET A 1 -40.22 40.91 12.85
C MET A 1 -38.73 40.99 12.50
N LYS A 2 -37.89 39.98 12.82
CA LYS A 2 -36.48 39.94 12.33
C LYS A 2 -35.81 38.56 12.38
N THR A 3 -36.56 37.48 12.50
CA THR A 3 -36.04 36.10 12.61
C THR A 3 -35.77 35.42 11.27
N GLY A 4 -36.37 35.87 10.17
CA GLY A 4 -36.23 35.23 8.84
C GLY A 4 -34.93 35.53 8.09
N GLY A 5 -34.21 36.60 8.44
CA GLY A 5 -32.94 36.96 7.78
C GLY A 5 -31.77 36.08 8.19
N LEU A 6 -31.74 35.64 9.45
CA LEU A 6 -30.66 34.82 10.01
C LEU A 6 -30.74 33.37 9.51
N THR A 7 -31.95 32.84 9.33
CA THR A 7 -32.21 31.50 8.80
C THR A 7 -31.86 31.38 7.31
N SER A 8 -32.16 32.42 6.51
CA SER A 8 -31.84 32.42 5.08
C SER A 8 -30.33 32.56 4.80
N ALA A 9 -29.61 33.33 5.61
CA ALA A 9 -28.14 33.44 5.51
C ALA A 9 -27.44 32.13 5.89
N ALA A 10 -27.92 31.45 6.93
CA ALA A 10 -27.40 30.14 7.34
C ALA A 10 -27.66 29.06 6.27
N ALA A 11 -28.83 29.08 5.64
CA ALA A 11 -29.17 28.16 4.55
C ALA A 11 -28.25 28.35 3.33
N LEU A 12 -28.02 29.60 2.90
CA LEU A 12 -27.11 29.89 1.77
C LEU A 12 -25.67 29.41 2.04
N LEU A 13 -25.18 29.60 3.27
CA LEU A 13 -23.82 29.17 3.65
C LEU A 13 -23.68 27.64 3.70
N ALA A 14 -24.74 26.93 4.10
CA ALA A 14 -24.76 25.47 4.07
C ALA A 14 -24.76 24.92 2.63
N LEU A 15 -25.47 25.58 1.71
CA LEU A 15 -25.48 25.24 0.29
C LEU A 15 -24.12 25.48 -0.40
N THR A 16 -23.40 26.54 -0.04
CA THR A 16 -22.06 26.79 -0.61
C THR A 16 -21.01 25.82 -0.07
N LEU A 17 -21.07 25.44 1.22
CA LEU A 17 -20.19 24.41 1.78
C LEU A 17 -20.44 23.02 1.16
N ALA A 18 -21.71 22.65 0.95
CA ALA A 18 -22.07 21.41 0.27
C ALA A 18 -21.62 21.40 -1.20
N GLY A 19 -21.66 22.55 -1.88
CA GLY A 19 -21.14 22.71 -3.24
C GLY A 19 -19.63 22.48 -3.36
N CYS A 20 -18.83 22.94 -2.38
CA CYS A 20 -17.39 22.68 -2.38
C CYS A 20 -17.04 21.19 -2.19
N ALA A 21 -17.83 20.45 -1.41
CA ALA A 21 -17.64 19.00 -1.26
C ALA A 21 -17.96 18.22 -2.55
N ALA A 22 -18.92 18.71 -3.35
CA ALA A 22 -19.27 18.12 -4.65
C ALA A 22 -18.26 18.46 -5.76
N LEU A 23 -17.55 19.59 -5.65
CA LEU A 23 -16.48 20.02 -6.57
C LEU A 23 -15.12 19.39 -6.24
N GLY A 24 -14.97 18.79 -5.06
CA GLY A 24 -13.81 18.00 -4.69
C GLY A 24 -13.78 16.68 -5.46
N GLY A 25 -13.19 16.70 -6.65
CA GLY A 25 -13.01 15.51 -7.48
C GLY A 25 -12.43 14.34 -6.67
N LYS A 26 -12.94 13.13 -6.91
CA LYS A 26 -12.38 11.92 -6.27
C LYS A 26 -10.89 11.83 -6.61
N PRO A 27 -10.01 11.54 -5.64
CA PRO A 27 -8.61 11.28 -5.94
C PRO A 27 -8.50 10.24 -7.06
N ALA A 28 -7.56 10.43 -7.98
CA ALA A 28 -7.29 9.43 -8.99
C ALA A 28 -7.05 8.07 -8.31
N PRO A 29 -7.55 6.95 -8.87
CA PRO A 29 -7.26 5.62 -8.34
C PRO A 29 -5.75 5.42 -8.20
N LEU A 30 -5.31 4.77 -7.12
CA LEU A 30 -3.90 4.46 -6.96
C LEU A 30 -3.52 3.26 -7.82
N ASP A 31 -2.43 3.38 -8.56
CA ASP A 31 -1.78 2.27 -9.24
C ASP A 31 -1.28 1.27 -8.21
N THR A 32 -1.69 0.01 -8.34
CA THR A 32 -1.35 -1.04 -7.39
C THR A 32 -0.27 -1.95 -7.98
N PHE A 33 0.85 -2.06 -7.28
CA PHE A 33 2.01 -2.85 -7.67
C PHE A 33 2.18 -4.08 -6.79
N GLU A 34 2.76 -5.11 -7.39
CA GLU A 34 3.03 -6.41 -6.77
C GLU A 34 4.51 -6.76 -6.98
N LEU A 35 5.05 -7.60 -6.10
CA LEU A 35 6.34 -8.24 -6.33
C LEU A 35 6.14 -9.56 -7.04
N SER A 36 7.07 -9.96 -7.89
CA SER A 36 7.11 -11.31 -8.46
C SER A 36 8.07 -12.18 -7.66
N ALA A 37 7.72 -13.46 -7.48
CA ALA A 37 8.65 -14.43 -6.93
C ALA A 37 9.73 -14.74 -7.97
N PRO A 38 11.03 -14.60 -7.63
CA PRO A 38 12.10 -14.96 -8.55
C PRO A 38 12.12 -16.47 -8.84
N SER A 39 12.53 -16.82 -10.05
CA SER A 39 12.89 -18.19 -10.42
C SER A 39 14.31 -18.48 -9.93
N VAL A 40 14.48 -19.59 -9.21
CA VAL A 40 15.77 -20.03 -8.68
C VAL A 40 15.99 -21.46 -9.09
N ASP A 41 17.10 -21.72 -9.79
CA ASP A 41 17.56 -23.08 -10.07
C ASP A 41 18.22 -23.63 -8.81
N ALA A 42 17.48 -24.45 -8.06
CA ALA A 42 18.01 -25.09 -6.88
C ALA A 42 18.53 -26.50 -7.20
N HIS A 43 19.74 -26.80 -6.73
CA HIS A 43 20.37 -28.09 -6.93
C HIS A 43 20.32 -28.90 -5.64
N GLY A 44 19.58 -30.01 -5.65
CA GLY A 44 19.47 -30.94 -4.53
C GLY A 44 18.11 -30.89 -3.83
N HIS A 45 17.71 -32.04 -3.29
CA HIS A 45 16.47 -32.20 -2.54
C HIS A 45 16.78 -32.42 -1.06
N SER A 46 16.02 -31.75 -0.19
CA SER A 46 16.11 -31.86 1.24
C SER A 46 14.77 -32.28 1.83
N ARG A 47 14.80 -33.19 2.81
CA ARG A 47 13.62 -33.56 3.62
C ARG A 47 13.39 -32.60 4.79
N ARG A 48 14.11 -31.49 4.85
CA ARG A 48 13.97 -30.49 5.92
C ARG A 48 12.82 -29.56 5.60
N GLN A 49 12.05 -29.22 6.61
CA GLN A 49 11.04 -28.16 6.54
C GLN A 49 11.69 -26.81 6.85
N ILE A 50 11.25 -25.78 6.13
CA ILE A 50 11.70 -24.40 6.32
C ILE A 50 10.48 -23.56 6.69
N LEU A 51 10.55 -22.90 7.84
CA LEU A 51 9.58 -21.89 8.22
C LEU A 51 10.01 -20.53 7.66
N ILE A 52 9.15 -19.92 6.84
CA ILE A 52 9.33 -18.55 6.37
C ILE A 52 8.62 -17.60 7.32
N ALA A 53 9.37 -17.04 8.27
CA ALA A 53 8.86 -16.03 9.19
C ALA A 53 8.58 -14.70 8.48
N GLN A 54 7.69 -13.88 9.04
CA GLN A 54 7.44 -12.54 8.53
C GLN A 54 8.73 -11.69 8.62
N PRO A 55 9.20 -11.09 7.51
CA PRO A 55 10.34 -10.19 7.54
C PRO A 55 10.09 -8.98 8.45
N SER A 56 11.10 -8.58 9.21
CA SER A 56 11.09 -7.29 9.90
C SER A 56 11.34 -6.16 8.90
N ALA A 57 10.58 -5.08 8.98
CA ALA A 57 10.78 -3.90 8.16
C ALA A 57 10.90 -2.62 9.00
N LEU A 58 11.63 -1.65 8.46
CA LEU A 58 11.62 -0.28 9.01
C LEU A 58 10.20 0.27 8.95
N LYS A 59 9.83 1.15 9.90
CA LYS A 59 8.47 1.72 9.97
C LYS A 59 8.03 2.43 8.68
N ALA A 60 8.97 3.02 7.94
CA ALA A 60 8.69 3.64 6.66
C ALA A 60 8.29 2.62 5.57
N LEU A 61 8.74 1.36 5.69
CA LEU A 61 8.51 0.27 4.74
C LEU A 61 7.39 -0.68 5.20
N ASP A 62 7.02 -0.68 6.48
CA ASP A 62 5.93 -1.49 7.02
C ASP A 62 4.55 -0.87 6.71
N SER A 63 4.24 -0.71 5.43
CA SER A 63 2.94 -0.24 4.95
C SER A 63 2.73 -0.63 3.49
N GLN A 64 1.60 -0.20 2.91
CA GLN A 64 1.32 -0.29 1.48
C GLN A 64 1.97 0.85 0.67
N ASN A 65 2.60 1.85 1.32
CA ASN A 65 3.20 2.96 0.59
C ASN A 65 4.52 2.53 -0.06
N ILE A 66 4.74 2.96 -1.31
CA ILE A 66 6.01 2.77 -2.00
C ILE A 66 6.97 3.86 -1.57
N VAL A 67 8.08 3.49 -0.94
CA VAL A 67 9.14 4.42 -0.55
C VAL A 67 10.09 4.65 -1.72
N ILE A 68 10.32 5.91 -2.05
CA ILE A 68 11.35 6.36 -2.99
C ILE A 68 12.40 7.18 -2.25
N LYS A 69 13.63 7.17 -2.77
CA LYS A 69 14.76 7.94 -2.24
C LYS A 69 15.20 8.98 -3.27
N PRO A 70 14.59 10.19 -3.30
CA PRO A 70 14.92 11.20 -4.31
C PRO A 70 16.26 11.91 -4.07
N SER A 71 16.82 11.81 -2.86
CA SER A 71 18.16 12.32 -2.54
C SER A 71 18.82 11.45 -1.47
N ASP A 72 20.14 11.62 -1.26
CA ASP A 72 20.90 10.77 -0.34
C ASP A 72 20.40 10.76 1.10
N ARG A 73 19.73 11.84 1.52
CA ARG A 73 19.28 12.08 2.90
C ARG A 73 17.76 12.18 3.05
N SER A 74 16.98 11.88 2.01
CA SER A 74 15.52 11.92 2.11
C SER A 74 14.87 10.69 1.52
N ILE A 75 13.79 10.25 2.18
CA ILE A 75 12.86 9.26 1.66
C ILE A 75 11.48 9.92 1.58
N GLN A 76 10.71 9.52 0.57
CA GLN A 76 9.35 10.01 0.34
C GLN A 76 8.44 8.86 -0.06
N TYR A 77 7.14 9.04 0.08
CA TYR A 77 6.16 8.10 -0.47
C TYR A 77 5.77 8.51 -1.88
N LEU A 78 5.84 7.57 -2.81
CA LEU A 78 5.40 7.77 -4.18
C LEU A 78 3.90 8.07 -4.20
N LYS A 79 3.52 9.16 -4.86
CA LYS A 79 2.11 9.55 -4.99
C LYS A 79 1.46 8.79 -6.13
N GLY A 80 0.20 8.40 -5.93
CA GLY A 80 -0.58 7.69 -6.96
C GLY A 80 -0.21 6.21 -7.11
N ALA A 81 0.70 5.67 -6.30
CA ALA A 81 1.11 4.28 -6.37
C ALA A 81 1.19 3.65 -4.99
N GLN A 82 0.82 2.37 -4.90
CA GLN A 82 0.86 1.59 -3.67
C GLN A 82 1.22 0.14 -3.96
N TRP A 83 1.70 -0.57 -2.94
CA TRP A 83 1.75 -2.03 -2.93
C TRP A 83 0.34 -2.61 -2.75
N ALA A 84 0.12 -3.81 -3.27
CA ALA A 84 -1.16 -4.52 -3.10
C ALA A 84 -1.50 -4.89 -1.65
N ASP A 85 -0.47 -5.04 -0.80
CA ASP A 85 -0.58 -5.29 0.63
C ASP A 85 0.66 -4.71 1.36
N ARG A 86 0.77 -4.87 2.68
CA ARG A 86 1.95 -4.46 3.44
C ARG A 86 3.18 -5.18 2.92
N LEU A 87 4.22 -4.41 2.62
CA LEU A 87 5.46 -4.91 2.02
C LEU A 87 6.05 -6.15 2.74
N PRO A 88 6.11 -6.24 4.09
CA PRO A 88 6.61 -7.44 4.76
C PRO A 88 5.84 -8.71 4.41
N LEU A 89 4.52 -8.62 4.24
CA LEU A 89 3.67 -9.76 3.91
C LEU A 89 3.86 -10.19 2.46
N ILE A 90 3.95 -9.23 1.54
CA ILE A 90 4.25 -9.53 0.13
C ILE A 90 5.61 -10.23 0.03
N VAL A 91 6.64 -9.71 0.68
CA VAL A 91 7.98 -10.31 0.65
C VAL A 91 7.96 -11.72 1.25
N GLN A 92 7.26 -11.93 2.36
CA GLN A 92 7.10 -13.26 2.96
C GLN A 92 6.45 -14.24 1.98
N ALA A 93 5.36 -13.82 1.33
CA ALA A 93 4.64 -14.65 0.36
C ALA A 93 5.53 -15.00 -0.84
N ARG A 94 6.28 -14.04 -1.40
CA ARG A 94 7.18 -14.29 -2.53
C ARG A 94 8.37 -15.16 -2.16
N LEU A 95 8.91 -15.03 -0.94
CA LEU A 95 9.93 -15.95 -0.43
C LEU A 95 9.39 -17.38 -0.33
N ALA A 96 8.21 -17.57 0.26
CA ALA A 96 7.58 -18.88 0.36
C ALA A 96 7.32 -19.49 -1.03
N GLU A 97 6.80 -18.69 -1.96
CA GLU A 97 6.57 -19.09 -3.35
C GLU A 97 7.88 -19.50 -4.06
N THR A 98 8.98 -18.76 -3.87
CA THR A 98 10.29 -19.12 -4.43
C THR A 98 10.81 -20.44 -3.85
N PHE A 99 10.69 -20.66 -2.54
CA PHE A 99 11.09 -21.93 -1.92
C PHE A 99 10.23 -23.11 -2.37
N GLN A 100 8.93 -22.91 -2.60
CA GLN A 100 8.04 -23.93 -3.14
C GLN A 100 8.38 -24.24 -4.61
N ARG A 101 8.59 -23.21 -5.43
CA ARG A 101 8.93 -23.35 -6.86
C ARG A 101 10.28 -24.01 -7.10
N SER A 102 11.23 -23.87 -6.16
CA SER A 102 12.53 -24.50 -6.30
C SER A 102 12.49 -26.03 -6.25
N GLY A 103 11.42 -26.62 -5.69
CA GLY A 103 11.26 -28.08 -5.56
C GLY A 103 12.28 -28.76 -4.64
N SER A 104 13.15 -27.98 -3.97
CA SER A 104 14.21 -28.49 -3.11
C SER A 104 13.75 -28.84 -1.70
N PHE A 105 12.60 -28.34 -1.25
CA PHE A 105 12.11 -28.51 0.11
C PHE A 105 10.67 -29.03 0.10
N ALA A 106 10.38 -30.03 0.96
CA ALA A 106 9.03 -30.53 1.17
C ALA A 106 8.30 -29.67 2.22
N GLY A 107 6.99 -29.49 2.03
CA GLY A 107 6.08 -28.83 2.97
C GLY A 107 5.86 -29.65 4.24
#